data_AF-A0A9Q3JNZ9-F1
#
_entry.id   AF-A0A9Q3JNZ9-F1
#
_cell.length_a   1.000
_cell.length_b   1.000
_cell.length_c   1.000
_cell.angle_alpha   90.00
_cell.angle_beta   90.00
_cell.angle_gamma   90.00
#
_symmetry.space_group_name_H-M   'P 1'
#
loop_
_entity.id
_entity.type
_entity.pdbx_description
1 polymer ?
#
loop_
_entity_poly.entity_id
_entity_poly.type
_entity_poly.pdbx_seq_one_letter_code
_entity_poly.pdbx_strand_id
1 'polypeptide(L)'
;MNDAFKCPKTNWEKSDKTPKFKVGDLVLVSTLKFNNIKGPNKLKYSFAGPFIIKALHWTNGVQVELSGGFENKHPTFPVSLVKHYTSTDKELFPLRNETPLEVPPLDQS
;
A
#
# COMPACT_ATOMS: atom_id res chain seq x y z
N MET A 1 -17.75 -25.68 -34.75
CA MET A 1 -18.28 -25.39 -33.39
C MET A 1 -17.13 -24.96 -32.48
N ASN A 2 -17.24 -23.75 -31.93
CA ASN A 2 -16.71 -23.26 -30.66
C ASN A 2 -15.18 -23.23 -30.43
N ASP A 3 -14.49 -22.27 -31.05
CA ASP A 3 -13.28 -21.68 -30.47
C ASP A 3 -13.67 -20.79 -29.28
N ALA A 4 -13.76 -21.40 -28.10
CA ALA A 4 -14.15 -20.74 -26.87
C ALA A 4 -13.01 -19.85 -26.32
N PHE A 5 -13.22 -18.54 -26.35
CA PHE A 5 -12.72 -17.54 -25.39
C PHE A 5 -11.35 -17.82 -24.75
N LYS A 6 -10.27 -17.73 -25.53
CA LYS A 6 -8.93 -17.58 -24.95
C LYS A 6 -8.80 -16.15 -24.42
N CYS A 7 -9.26 -15.92 -23.19
CA CYS A 7 -9.00 -14.68 -22.47
C CYS A 7 -7.48 -14.42 -22.51
N PRO A 8 -7.00 -13.31 -23.06
CA PRO A 8 -5.58 -12.99 -23.01
C PRO A 8 -5.23 -12.82 -21.54
N LYS A 9 -4.48 -13.79 -20.99
CA LYS A 9 -3.95 -13.73 -19.64
C LYS A 9 -3.30 -12.36 -19.46
N THR A 10 -3.97 -11.49 -18.72
CA THR A 10 -3.49 -10.13 -18.52
C THR A 10 -2.11 -10.22 -17.87
N ASN A 11 -1.20 -9.30 -18.18
CA ASN A 11 0.15 -9.28 -17.61
C ASN A 11 0.17 -9.27 -16.06
N TRP A 12 -0.99 -9.07 -15.44
CA TRP A 12 -1.25 -9.19 -14.00
C TRP A 12 -1.09 -10.61 -13.46
N GLU A 13 -1.28 -11.65 -14.27
CA GLU A 13 -1.08 -13.07 -13.87
C GLU A 13 0.40 -13.50 -13.91
N LYS A 14 1.30 -12.70 -14.50
CA LYS A 14 2.72 -13.09 -14.69
C LYS A 14 3.63 -12.68 -13.54
N SER A 15 3.14 -11.92 -12.56
CA SER A 15 3.91 -11.56 -11.37
C SER A 15 3.50 -12.40 -10.16
N ASP A 16 3.52 -13.72 -10.30
CA ASP A 16 3.51 -14.66 -9.18
C ASP A 16 4.88 -14.62 -8.47
N LYS A 17 5.33 -13.43 -8.06
CA LYS A 17 6.41 -13.32 -7.09
C LYS A 17 5.73 -13.50 -5.75
N THR A 18 5.80 -14.71 -5.21
CA THR A 18 5.32 -15.02 -3.86
C THR A 18 5.87 -13.96 -2.91
N PRO A 19 5.00 -13.12 -2.36
CA PRO A 19 5.44 -12.01 -1.56
C PRO A 19 5.76 -12.55 -0.16
N LYS A 20 7.00 -12.35 0.27
CA LYS A 20 7.52 -12.85 1.56
C LYS A 20 7.07 -11.96 2.73
N PHE A 21 5.78 -11.64 2.81
CA PHE A 21 5.24 -10.91 3.96
C PHE A 21 4.91 -11.87 5.09
N LYS A 22 5.04 -11.41 6.33
CA LYS A 22 4.60 -12.12 7.53
C LYS A 22 3.57 -11.28 8.30
N VAL A 23 2.73 -11.98 9.06
CA VAL A 23 1.84 -11.32 10.03
C VAL A 23 2.70 -10.58 11.05
N GLY A 24 2.39 -9.30 11.29
CA GLY A 24 3.17 -8.41 12.16
C GLY A 24 4.18 -7.51 11.45
N ASP A 25 4.44 -7.72 10.15
CA ASP A 25 5.34 -6.82 9.41
C ASP A 25 4.73 -5.43 9.22
N LEU A 26 5.59 -4.41 9.24
CA LEU A 26 5.23 -3.04 8.88
C LEU A 26 5.30 -2.87 7.36
N VAL A 27 4.22 -2.35 6.78
CA VAL A 27 4.08 -2.18 5.35
C VAL A 27 3.47 -0.85 4.95
N LEU A 28 3.89 -0.38 3.77
CA LEU A 28 3.35 0.78 3.07
C LEU A 28 2.29 0.32 2.06
N VAL A 29 1.13 0.97 2.07
CA VAL A 29 0.02 0.65 1.14
C VAL A 29 -0.10 1.72 0.07
N SER A 30 -0.20 1.30 -1.19
CA SER A 30 -0.27 2.21 -2.33
C SER A 30 -1.58 2.99 -2.39
N THR A 31 -1.48 4.31 -2.46
CA THR A 31 -2.64 5.23 -2.52
C THR A 31 -3.21 5.42 -3.92
N LEU A 32 -2.62 4.81 -4.95
CA LEU A 32 -2.96 5.04 -6.36
C LEU A 32 -4.43 4.75 -6.70
N LYS A 33 -5.08 3.83 -5.98
CA LYS A 33 -6.50 3.47 -6.16
C LYS A 33 -7.41 4.01 -5.06
N PHE A 34 -6.91 4.88 -4.18
CA PHE A 34 -7.73 5.50 -3.15
C PHE A 34 -8.47 6.69 -3.76
N ASN A 35 -9.62 6.42 -4.38
CA ASN A 35 -10.45 7.42 -5.07
C ASN A 35 -10.99 8.54 -4.16
N ASN A 36 -10.77 8.47 -2.85
CA ASN A 36 -11.32 9.41 -1.87
C ASN A 36 -10.25 10.31 -1.23
N ILE A 37 -8.99 10.23 -1.67
CA ILE A 37 -7.95 11.17 -1.22
C ILE A 37 -8.08 12.44 -2.07
N LYS A 38 -8.72 13.46 -1.50
CA LYS A 38 -8.83 14.80 -2.09
C LYS A 38 -7.43 15.42 -2.24
N GLY A 39 -7.19 16.17 -3.33
CA GLY A 39 -5.95 16.93 -3.56
C GLY A 39 -5.34 16.76 -4.96
N PRO A 40 -4.32 17.55 -5.30
CA PRO A 40 -3.64 17.49 -6.60
C PRO A 40 -2.77 16.23 -6.72
N ASN A 41 -2.94 15.45 -7.78
CA ASN A 41 -2.28 14.14 -7.97
C ASN A 41 -0.74 14.19 -7.88
N LYS A 42 -0.12 15.33 -8.20
CA LYS A 42 1.35 15.49 -8.17
C LYS A 42 1.94 15.64 -6.76
N LEU A 43 1.15 16.10 -5.78
CA LEU A 43 1.61 16.29 -4.40
C LEU A 43 1.20 15.13 -3.48
N LYS A 44 0.47 14.14 -4.01
CA LYS A 44 0.05 12.99 -3.22
C LYS A 44 1.20 12.02 -3.03
N TYR A 45 1.44 11.64 -1.79
CA TYR A 45 2.28 10.48 -1.49
C TYR A 45 1.68 9.23 -2.14
N SER A 46 2.48 8.52 -2.93
CA SER A 46 2.04 7.30 -3.64
C SER A 46 1.82 6.10 -2.72
N PHE A 47 2.26 6.21 -1.46
CA PHE A 47 2.14 5.21 -0.41
C PHE A 47 1.73 5.87 0.90
N ALA A 48 0.92 5.17 1.69
CA ALA A 48 0.46 5.59 3.00
C ALA A 48 0.92 4.61 4.07
N GLY A 49 1.25 5.17 5.24
CA GLY A 49 1.49 4.49 6.51
C GLY A 49 2.74 3.62 6.57
N PRO A 50 3.26 3.37 7.76
CA PRO A 50 3.56 2.02 8.18
C PRO A 50 2.28 1.43 8.80
N PHE A 51 1.70 0.44 8.15
CA PHE A 51 0.56 -0.34 8.65
C PHE A 51 1.02 -1.75 9.03
N ILE A 52 0.36 -2.34 10.02
CA ILE A 52 0.70 -3.69 10.48
C ILE A 52 -0.13 -4.70 9.68
N ILE A 53 0.52 -5.76 9.18
CA ILE A 53 -0.19 -6.90 8.59
C ILE A 53 -0.87 -7.71 9.69
N LYS A 54 -2.21 -7.80 9.65
CA LYS A 54 -3.02 -8.64 10.54
C LYS A 54 -3.14 -10.07 10.05
N ALA A 55 -3.35 -10.26 8.74
CA ALA A 55 -3.54 -11.58 8.16
C ALA A 55 -3.08 -11.63 6.71
N LEU A 56 -2.72 -12.83 6.26
CA LEU A 56 -2.40 -13.11 4.86
C LEU A 56 -3.49 -14.02 4.30
N HIS A 57 -4.08 -13.61 3.19
CA HIS A 57 -5.04 -14.41 2.44
C HIS A 57 -4.31 -15.17 1.34
N TRP A 58 -4.36 -16.50 1.48
CA TRP A 58 -3.81 -17.57 0.64
C TRP A 58 -2.90 -17.16 -0.52
N THR A 59 -3.45 -16.61 -1.61
CA THR A 59 -2.69 -16.49 -2.85
C THR A 59 -2.02 -15.13 -3.04
N ASN A 60 -2.71 -14.03 -2.71
CA ASN A 60 -2.27 -12.68 -3.10
C ASN A 60 -2.87 -11.54 -2.26
N GLY A 61 -3.56 -11.84 -1.15
CA GLY A 61 -4.22 -10.83 -0.33
C GLY A 61 -3.48 -10.60 0.97
N VAL A 62 -3.32 -9.34 1.37
CA VAL A 62 -2.80 -8.93 2.67
C VAL A 62 -3.87 -8.11 3.37
N GLN A 63 -4.25 -8.52 4.56
CA GLN A 63 -5.09 -7.72 5.44
C GLN A 63 -4.20 -6.88 6.35
N VAL A 64 -4.36 -5.57 6.27
CA VAL A 64 -3.63 -4.61 7.10
C VAL A 64 -4.56 -3.88 8.06
N GLU A 65 -4.00 -3.42 9.17
CA GLU A 65 -4.67 -2.48 10.05
C GLU A 65 -4.47 -1.06 9.54
N LEU A 66 -5.55 -0.46 9.03
CA LEU A 66 -5.54 0.92 8.56
C LEU A 66 -5.87 1.86 9.72
N SER A 67 -5.05 2.89 9.90
CA SER A 67 -5.23 3.95 10.89
C SER A 67 -4.99 5.33 10.24
N GLY A 68 -5.34 6.42 10.92
CA GLY A 68 -5.05 7.78 10.43
C GLY A 68 -5.97 8.24 9.29
N GLY A 69 -7.28 7.98 9.42
CA GLY A 69 -8.30 8.40 8.44
C GLY A 69 -8.55 7.40 7.30
N PHE A 70 -7.83 6.28 7.29
CA PHE A 70 -8.02 5.18 6.32
C PHE A 70 -8.92 4.05 6.83
N GLU A 71 -9.48 4.17 8.04
CA GLU A 71 -10.32 3.17 8.70
C GLU A 71 -11.58 2.81 7.88
N ASN A 72 -12.12 3.77 7.14
CA ASN A 72 -13.28 3.60 6.26
C ASN A 72 -12.94 2.90 4.92
N LYS A 73 -11.70 2.46 4.71
CA LYS A 73 -11.26 1.76 3.50
C LYS A 73 -11.20 0.26 3.74
N HIS A 74 -11.32 -0.49 2.64
CA HIS A 74 -11.20 -1.94 2.70
C HIS A 74 -9.81 -2.33 3.21
N PRO A 75 -9.70 -3.15 4.28
CA PRO A 75 -8.42 -3.46 4.91
C PRO A 75 -7.61 -4.51 4.15
N THR A 76 -8.22 -5.24 3.21
CA THR A 76 -7.52 -6.23 2.38
C THR A 76 -7.05 -5.61 1.08
N PHE A 77 -5.76 -5.75 0.79
CA PHE A 77 -5.10 -5.28 -0.42
C PHE A 77 -4.41 -6.42 -1.16
N PRO A 78 -4.33 -6.36 -2.49
CA PRO A 78 -3.43 -7.24 -3.22
C PRO A 78 -1.98 -6.90 -2.88
N VAL A 79 -1.14 -7.93 -2.81
CA VAL A 79 0.30 -7.85 -2.51
C VAL A 79 1.09 -6.90 -3.42
N SER A 80 0.62 -6.68 -4.66
CA SER A 80 1.23 -5.75 -5.60
C SER A 80 1.10 -4.28 -5.20
N LEU A 81 0.14 -3.97 -4.33
CA LEU A 81 -0.08 -2.62 -3.80
C LEU A 81 0.58 -2.42 -2.44
N VAL A 82 1.34 -3.40 -1.95
CA VAL A 82 1.96 -3.39 -0.63
C VAL A 82 3.48 -3.41 -0.78
N LYS A 83 4.19 -2.60 0.02
CA LYS A 83 5.65 -2.58 0.10
C LYS A 83 6.11 -2.77 1.55
N HIS A 84 7.24 -3.43 1.76
CA HIS A 84 7.87 -3.47 3.08
C HIS A 84 8.24 -2.06 3.54
N TYR A 85 7.96 -1.75 4.79
CA TYR A 85 8.45 -0.54 5.43
C TYR A 85 9.88 -0.77 5.91
N THR A 86 10.82 0.04 5.41
CA THR A 86 12.20 0.09 5.90
C THR A 86 12.32 1.29 6.84
N SER A 87 12.62 1.04 8.10
CA SER A 87 12.95 2.10 9.05
C SER A 87 14.22 2.83 8.59
N THR A 88 14.31 4.13 8.86
CA THR A 88 15.52 4.90 8.53
C THR A 88 16.64 4.50 9.47
N ASP A 89 17.69 3.86 8.94
CA ASP A 89 18.91 3.56 9.70
C ASP A 89 19.65 4.85 10.06
N LYS A 90 19.66 5.19 11.34
CA LYS A 90 20.29 6.40 11.89
C LYS A 90 21.82 6.39 11.74
N GLU A 91 22.42 5.20 11.69
CA GLU A 91 23.86 5.02 11.50
C GLU A 91 24.30 5.33 10.06
N LEU A 92 23.48 4.93 9.08
CA LEU A 92 23.78 5.14 7.66
C LEU A 92 23.38 6.54 7.19
N PHE A 93 22.34 7.13 7.78
CA PHE A 93 21.79 8.42 7.36
C PHE A 93 21.61 9.39 8.54
N PRO A 94 22.70 9.83 9.19
CA PRO A 94 22.64 10.66 10.39
C PRO A 94 22.01 12.05 10.18
N LEU A 95 22.05 12.59 8.95
CA LEU A 95 21.43 13.88 8.61
C LEU A 95 19.93 13.80 8.32
N ARG A 96 19.35 12.60 8.24
CA ARG A 96 17.95 12.41 7.85
C ARG A 96 17.07 12.60 9.09
N ASN A 97 16.82 13.85 9.44
CA ASN A 97 15.88 14.19 10.51
C ASN A 97 14.48 13.70 10.09
N GLU A 98 13.82 12.94 10.97
CA GLU A 98 12.43 12.54 10.81
C GLU A 98 11.57 13.80 10.96
N THR A 99 11.51 14.65 9.94
CA THR A 99 10.56 15.75 9.94
C THR A 99 9.18 15.11 10.00
N PRO A 100 8.38 15.34 11.06
CA PRO A 100 7.01 14.87 11.09
C PRO A 100 6.34 15.35 9.80
N LEU A 101 5.68 14.46 9.08
CA LEU A 101 4.92 14.83 7.88
C LEU A 101 3.84 15.81 8.33
N GLU A 102 4.13 17.11 8.24
CA GLU A 102 3.21 18.17 8.60
C GLU A 102 2.01 18.03 7.67
N VAL A 103 0.89 17.55 8.23
CA VAL A 103 -0.35 17.38 7.49
C VAL A 103 -0.77 18.80 7.11
N PRO A 104 -0.82 19.15 5.81
CA PRO A 104 -1.21 20.49 5.42
C PRO A 104 -2.61 20.78 5.99
N PRO A 105 -2.86 21.99 6.52
CA PRO A 105 -4.11 22.32 7.18
C PRO A 105 -5.27 22.03 6.23
N LEU A 106 -6.23 21.24 6.72
CA LEU A 106 -7.47 20.96 6.03
C LEU A 106 -8.29 22.25 6.06
N ASP A 107 -8.35 22.97 4.94
CA ASP A 107 -9.21 24.15 4.80
C ASP A 107 -10.65 23.75 5.16
N GLN A 108 -11.11 24.21 6.33
CA GLN A 108 -12.50 24.14 6.72
C GLN A 108 -13.23 25.23 5.93
N SER A 109 -14.04 24.82 4.96
CA SER A 109 -14.98 25.68 4.25
C SER A 109 -16.41 25.42 4.71
#